data_AF-A0A8J3FF42-F1
#
_entry.id   AF-A0A8J3FF42-F1
#
_cell.length_a   1.000
_cell.length_b   1.000
_cell.length_c   1.000
_cell.angle_alpha   90.00
_cell.angle_beta   90.00
_cell.angle_gamma   90.00
#
_symmetry.space_group_name_H-M   'P 1'
#
loop_
_entity.id
_entity.type
_entity.pdbx_description
1 polymer ?
#
loop_
_entity_poly.entity_id
_entity_poly.type
_entity_poly.pdbx_seq_one_letter_code
_entity_poly.pdbx_strand_id
1 'polypeptide(L)'
;MAFFGKAKVCEDYIEKNDFSVKNCSALHEKDCCDSQTIVKQADNVFETSKSELRIQTIVFLNTFYYTYQNLFAEKEKNLVPFDNYRPPLLTKDVQILLETYLI
;
A
#
# COMPACT_ATOMS: atom_id res chain seq x y z
N MET A 1 26.99 2.77 18.95
CA MET A 1 26.46 2.30 20.26
C MET A 1 25.04 1.83 20.03
N ALA A 2 24.75 0.55 20.26
CA ALA A 2 23.39 0.01 20.14
C ALA A 2 22.65 0.23 21.47
N PHE A 3 21.63 1.09 21.47
CA PHE A 3 20.86 1.44 22.68
C PHE A 3 19.76 0.41 23.00
N PHE A 4 19.43 -0.45 22.04
CA PHE A 4 18.58 -1.62 22.24
C PHE A 4 19.48 -2.86 22.27
N GLY A 5 20.26 -2.99 23.34
CA GLY A 5 20.92 -4.25 23.65
C GLY A 5 19.87 -5.32 23.93
N LYS A 6 20.23 -6.59 23.70
CA LYS A 6 19.36 -7.72 24.09
C LYS A 6 19.09 -7.64 25.59
N ALA A 7 17.83 -7.69 25.98
CA ALA A 7 17.45 -7.76 27.38
C ALA A 7 18.09 -9.00 28.03
N LYS A 8 18.76 -8.80 29.17
CA LYS A 8 19.21 -9.93 29.99
C LYS A 8 18.00 -10.50 30.73
N VAL A 9 17.87 -11.83 30.72
CA VAL A 9 16.82 -12.53 31.44
C VAL A 9 17.17 -12.56 32.93
N CYS A 10 16.26 -12.08 33.78
CA CYS A 10 16.42 -12.08 35.23
C CYS A 10 16.08 -13.46 35.83
N GLU A 11 16.74 -14.51 35.37
CA GLU A 11 16.48 -15.88 35.85
C GLU A 11 17.33 -16.21 37.08
N ASP A 12 18.55 -15.68 37.15
CA ASP A 12 19.54 -16.02 38.19
C ASP A 12 19.27 -15.39 39.56
N TYR A 13 18.26 -14.51 39.69
CA TYR A 13 17.91 -13.85 40.95
C TYR A 13 16.76 -14.51 41.71
N ILE A 14 16.16 -15.56 41.17
CA ILE A 14 15.15 -16.34 41.88
C ILE A 14 15.84 -17.59 42.43
N GLU A 15 16.56 -17.43 43.55
CA GLU A 15 16.85 -18.59 44.39
C GLU A 15 15.50 -19.21 44.79
N LYS A 16 15.33 -20.49 44.45
CA LYS A 16 14.16 -21.31 44.78
C LYS A 16 13.82 -21.18 46.27
N ASN A 17 12.87 -20.30 46.58
CA ASN A 17 12.10 -20.40 47.79
C ASN A 17 10.66 -20.67 47.38
N ASP A 18 10.11 -21.74 47.95
CA ASP A 18 8.77 -22.26 47.74
C ASP A 18 7.75 -21.12 47.60
N PHE A 19 6.95 -21.19 46.54
CA PHE A 19 5.89 -20.26 46.26
C PHE A 19 4.73 -20.47 47.25
N SER A 20 4.95 -20.05 48.50
CA SER A 20 3.87 -19.60 49.36
C SER A 20 3.49 -18.21 48.86
N VAL A 21 2.27 -18.08 48.34
CA VAL A 21 1.64 -16.79 48.03
C VAL A 21 1.51 -16.01 49.33
N LYS A 22 2.58 -15.32 49.71
CA LYS A 22 2.60 -14.38 50.82
C LYS A 22 3.02 -13.04 50.27
N ASN A 23 1.98 -12.27 49.94
CA ASN A 23 1.96 -10.82 49.82
C ASN A 23 3.07 -10.25 48.93
N CYS A 24 2.72 -9.93 47.68
CA CYS A 24 3.47 -8.99 46.84
C CYS A 24 3.44 -7.58 47.46
N SER A 25 4.05 -7.41 48.62
CA SER A 25 4.00 -6.20 49.43
C SER A 25 5.38 -5.93 49.99
N ALA A 26 6.38 -5.95 49.11
CA ALA A 26 7.67 -5.28 49.25
C ALA A 26 8.59 -5.71 48.09
N LEU A 27 8.25 -5.36 46.85
CA LEU A 27 9.30 -5.17 45.86
C LEU A 27 9.97 -3.85 46.26
N HIS A 28 11.01 -3.93 47.09
CA HIS A 28 11.89 -2.80 47.32
C HIS A 28 12.42 -2.39 45.94
N GLU A 29 12.13 -1.15 45.55
CA GLU A 29 12.59 -0.56 44.29
C GLU A 29 14.12 -0.64 44.30
N LYS A 30 14.68 -1.64 43.62
CA LYS A 30 16.12 -1.72 43.41
C LYS A 30 16.47 -0.60 42.41
N ASP A 31 17.56 0.11 42.66
CA ASP A 31 18.12 1.22 41.86
C ASP A 31 18.58 0.79 40.43
N CYS A 32 17.81 -0.05 39.74
CA CYS A 32 18.15 -0.54 38.41
C CYS A 32 17.62 0.33 37.27
N CYS A 33 16.80 1.34 37.57
CA CYS A 33 16.15 2.18 36.58
C CYS A 33 16.57 3.64 36.76
N ASP A 34 17.64 4.03 36.07
CA ASP A 34 18.01 5.43 35.96
C ASP A 34 17.15 6.09 34.86
N SER A 35 16.30 7.03 35.27
CA SER A 35 15.34 7.67 34.36
C SER A 35 16.02 8.76 33.54
N GLN A 36 16.64 8.36 32.43
CA GLN A 36 17.29 9.28 31.51
C GLN A 36 16.29 9.80 30.48
N THR A 37 16.03 11.11 30.51
CA THR A 37 15.18 11.78 29.51
C THR A 37 16.02 12.20 28.33
N ILE A 38 15.84 11.53 27.18
CA ILE A 38 16.53 11.88 25.93
C ILE A 38 15.60 12.77 25.10
N VAL A 39 15.92 14.06 25.02
CA VAL A 39 15.25 14.99 24.10
C VAL A 39 15.97 14.92 22.76
N LYS A 40 15.37 14.24 21.77
CA LYS A 40 15.80 14.35 20.38
C LYS A 40 15.00 15.44 19.69
N GLN A 41 15.68 16.52 19.33
CA GLN A 41 15.12 17.52 18.43
C GLN A 41 15.06 16.90 17.03
N ALA A 42 13.85 16.82 16.45
CA ALA A 42 13.71 16.41 15.07
C ALA A 42 14.32 17.51 14.20
N ASP A 43 15.32 17.17 13.38
CA ASP A 43 15.83 18.08 12.38
C ASP A 43 14.72 18.37 11.37
N ASN A 44 14.34 19.63 11.26
CA ASN A 44 13.35 20.14 10.30
C ASN A 44 13.90 20.13 8.85
N VAL A 45 15.15 19.68 8.67
CA VAL A 45 15.79 19.54 7.37
C VAL A 45 15.28 18.25 6.75
N PHE A 46 14.18 18.36 6.01
CA PHE A 46 13.78 17.32 5.08
C PHE A 46 14.87 17.22 4.01
N GLU A 47 15.65 16.14 4.01
CA GLU A 47 16.50 15.82 2.86
C GLU A 47 15.58 15.56 1.68
N THR A 48 15.31 16.61 0.92
CA THR A 48 14.69 16.51 -0.39
C THR A 48 15.66 15.71 -1.23
N SER A 49 15.44 14.40 -1.31
CA SER A 49 16.10 13.57 -2.30
C SER A 49 15.79 14.21 -3.65
N LYS A 50 16.78 14.91 -4.22
CA LYS A 50 16.71 15.41 -5.59
C LYS A 50 16.80 14.17 -6.46
N SER A 51 15.65 13.56 -6.73
CA SER A 51 15.55 12.50 -7.72
C SER A 51 15.85 13.14 -9.07
N GLU A 52 17.07 12.94 -9.55
CA GLU A 52 17.46 13.42 -10.85
C GLU A 52 16.62 12.68 -11.89
N LEU A 53 15.77 13.42 -12.59
CA LEU A 53 14.92 12.88 -13.64
C LEU A 53 15.82 12.44 -14.80
N ARG A 54 16.06 11.13 -14.88
CA ARG A 54 16.79 10.52 -15.99
C ARG A 54 16.02 10.74 -17.30
N ILE A 55 16.76 10.92 -18.40
CA ILE A 55 16.20 11.11 -19.75
C ILE A 55 15.17 10.02 -20.08
N GLN A 56 15.46 8.77 -19.71
CA GLN A 56 14.54 7.64 -19.92
C GLN A 56 13.19 7.81 -19.22
N THR A 57 13.17 8.35 -18.00
CA THR A 57 11.94 8.60 -17.26
C THR A 57 11.10 9.69 -17.93
N ILE A 58 11.76 10.75 -18.43
CA ILE A 58 11.09 11.83 -19.17
C ILE A 58 10.49 11.29 -20.46
N VAL A 59 11.23 10.47 -21.20
CA VAL A 59 10.74 9.84 -22.44
C VAL A 59 9.55 8.95 -22.13
N PHE A 60 9.65 8.08 -21.11
CA PHE A 60 8.55 7.22 -20.69
C PHE A 60 7.30 8.02 -20.34
N LEU A 61 7.40 9.04 -19.48
CA LEU A 61 6.26 9.85 -19.06
C LEU A 61 5.60 10.57 -20.24
N ASN A 62 6.38 11.13 -21.17
CA ASN A 62 5.85 11.77 -22.37
C ASN A 62 5.13 10.78 -23.28
N THR A 63 5.72 9.61 -23.53
CA THR A 63 5.08 8.57 -24.36
C THR A 63 3.81 8.05 -23.71
N PHE A 64 3.85 7.75 -22.40
CA PHE A 64 2.69 7.31 -21.64
C PHE A 64 1.56 8.35 -21.71
N TYR A 65 1.85 9.61 -21.42
CA TYR A 65 0.88 10.69 -21.48
C TYR A 65 0.27 10.83 -22.88
N TYR A 66 1.10 10.84 -23.93
CA TYR A 66 0.64 10.91 -25.32
C TYR A 66 -0.28 9.74 -25.68
N THR A 67 0.09 8.51 -25.33
CA THR A 67 -0.75 7.33 -25.59
C THR A 67 -2.04 7.35 -24.79
N TYR A 68 -2.01 7.81 -23.54
CA TYR A 68 -3.18 7.90 -22.67
C TYR A 68 -4.19 8.92 -23.19
N GLN A 69 -3.73 10.08 -23.66
CA GLN A 69 -4.61 11.06 -24.31
C GLN A 69 -5.27 10.49 -25.57
N ASN A 70 -4.50 9.80 -26.41
CA ASN A 70 -5.03 9.18 -27.63
C ASN A 70 -6.04 8.04 -27.38
N LEU A 71 -6.04 7.43 -26.19
CA LEU A 71 -7.02 6.41 -25.83
C LEU A 71 -8.44 6.98 -25.73
N PHE A 72 -8.55 8.23 -25.28
CA PHE A 72 -9.83 8.92 -25.07
C PHE A 72 -10.10 10.01 -26.11
N ALA A 73 -9.14 10.27 -27.01
CA ALA A 73 -9.36 11.15 -28.15
C ALA A 73 -10.54 10.61 -28.97
N GLU A 74 -11.60 11.41 -29.08
CA GLU A 74 -12.72 11.11 -29.95
C GLU A 74 -12.18 11.01 -31.37
N LYS A 75 -12.14 9.79 -31.91
CA LYS A 75 -11.82 9.59 -33.33
C LYS A 75 -12.90 10.30 -34.13
N GLU A 76 -12.52 10.90 -35.27
CA GLU A 76 -13.50 11.37 -36.26
C GLU A 76 -14.60 10.32 -36.40
N LYS A 77 -15.87 10.77 -36.35
CA LYS A 77 -17.03 9.90 -36.44
C LYS A 77 -16.85 8.98 -37.63
N ASN A 78 -16.41 7.75 -37.37
CA ASN A 78 -16.40 6.72 -38.39
C ASN A 78 -17.82 6.66 -38.89
N LEU A 79 -18.01 6.71 -40.22
CA LEU A 79 -19.31 6.47 -40.81
C LEU A 79 -19.79 5.12 -40.28
N VAL A 80 -20.69 5.12 -39.30
CA VAL A 80 -21.25 3.90 -38.74
C VAL A 80 -22.15 3.35 -39.83
N PRO A 81 -21.79 2.20 -40.43
CA PRO A 81 -22.66 1.59 -41.42
C PRO A 81 -24.01 1.33 -40.75
N PHE A 82 -25.10 1.67 -41.43
CA PHE A 82 -26.46 1.43 -40.94
C PHE A 82 -26.90 2.27 -39.72
N ASP A 83 -26.26 3.40 -39.41
CA ASP A 83 -26.69 4.30 -38.32
C ASP A 83 -28.15 4.78 -38.45
N ASN A 84 -28.60 4.94 -39.70
CA ASN A 84 -29.99 5.29 -40.03
C ASN A 84 -30.89 4.09 -40.32
N TYR A 85 -30.39 2.86 -40.18
CA TYR A 85 -31.19 1.67 -40.42
C TYR A 85 -32.02 1.36 -39.18
N ARG A 86 -33.34 1.49 -39.29
CA ARG A 86 -34.23 1.02 -38.24
C ARG A 86 -34.12 -0.51 -38.18
N PRO A 87 -33.80 -1.11 -37.02
CA PRO A 87 -33.77 -2.55 -36.88
C PRO A 87 -35.09 -3.17 -37.36
N PRO A 88 -35.07 -4.33 -38.03
CA PRO A 88 -36.28 -4.96 -38.47
C PRO A 88 -37.13 -5.32 -37.25
N LEU A 89 -38.45 -5.21 -37.38
CA LEU A 89 -39.36 -5.60 -36.32
C LEU A 89 -39.33 -7.14 -36.20
N LEU A 90 -38.58 -7.64 -35.22
CA LEU A 90 -38.51 -9.05 -34.92
C LEU A 90 -39.74 -9.45 -34.08
N THR A 91 -40.60 -10.30 -34.62
CA THR A 91 -41.74 -10.88 -33.90
C THR A 91 -41.33 -12.06 -33.03
N LYS A 92 -40.18 -12.67 -33.33
CA LYS A 92 -39.57 -13.79 -32.60
C LYS A 92 -38.05 -13.65 -32.65
N ASP A 93 -37.37 -14.19 -31.65
CA ASP A 93 -35.92 -14.27 -31.63
C ASP A 93 -35.45 -15.32 -32.64
N VAL A 94 -34.98 -14.85 -33.80
CA VAL A 94 -34.49 -15.69 -34.89
C VAL A 94 -33.18 -16.40 -34.54
N GLN A 95 -32.35 -15.82 -33.69
CA GLN A 95 -31.08 -16.44 -33.27
C GLN A 95 -31.33 -17.63 -32.37
N ILE A 96 -32.28 -17.50 -31.43
CA ILE A 96 -32.74 -18.62 -30.61
C ILE A 96 -33.45 -19.66 -31.46
N LEU A 97 -34.35 -19.24 -32.36
CA LEU A 97 -35.11 -20.17 -33.21
C LEU A 97 -34.22 -21.02 -34.12
N LEU A 98 -33.12 -20.44 -34.62
CA LEU A 98 -32.20 -21.09 -35.54
C LEU A 98 -30.94 -21.64 -34.86
N GLU A 99 -30.83 -21.52 -33.54
CA GLU A 99 -29.64 -21.90 -32.75
C GLU A 99 -28.34 -21.30 -33.32
N THR A 100 -28.41 -20.08 -33.86
CA THR A 100 -27.29 -19.35 -34.44
C THR A 100 -26.92 -18.15 -33.60
N TYR A 101 -25.68 -18.12 -33.10
CA TYR A 101 -25.16 -17.05 -32.24
C TYR A 101 -24.04 -16.28 -32.96
N LEU A 102 -24.02 -14.95 -32.83
CA LEU A 102 -22.89 -14.13 -33.28
C LEU A 102 -21.72 -14.33 -32.31
N ILE A 103 -20.52 -14.57 -32.84
CA ILE A 103 -19.25 -14.68 -32.08
C ILE A 103 -18.55 -13.32 -32.11
#